data_AF-A0A8X6N9F6-F1
#
_entry.id   AF-A0A8X6N9F6-F1
#
_cell.length_a   1.000
_cell.length_b   1.000
_cell.length_c   1.000
_cell.angle_alpha   90.00
_cell.angle_beta   90.00
_cell.angle_gamma   90.00
#
_symmetry.space_group_name_H-M   'P 1'
#
loop_
_entity.id
_entity.type
_entity.pdbx_description
1 polymer ?
#
loop_
_entity_poly.entity_id
_entity_poly.type
_entity_poly.pdbx_seq_one_letter_code
_entity_poly.pdbx_strand_id
1 'polypeptide(L)'
;MPKVKKNSSAIHPNSRKAMQLARMEHRGIKLIKRKEEANVKHQAKLNKLIWFRNNIDTSKTLYTNEEVHDLIQKYLQRFSEEEEKMNEIESIKHRHNQNRISHEYKTKFFVEQEKQNYETCGLGIHNFLYTIKLY
;
A
#
# COMPACT_ATOMS: atom_id res chain seq x y z
N MET A 1 52.00 -34.51 -9.59
CA MET A 1 51.36 -33.63 -10.60
C MET A 1 50.20 -32.87 -9.95
N PRO A 2 50.11 -31.53 -10.05
CA PRO A 2 49.00 -30.78 -9.46
C PRO A 2 47.74 -30.99 -10.31
N LYS A 3 46.60 -31.29 -9.68
CA LYS A 3 45.33 -31.54 -10.37
C LYS A 3 44.76 -30.22 -10.91
N VAL A 4 44.65 -30.13 -12.23
CA VAL A 4 44.00 -29.02 -12.94
C VAL A 4 42.56 -28.87 -12.42
N LYS A 5 42.21 -27.68 -11.90
CA LYS A 5 40.84 -27.35 -11.52
C LYS A 5 39.98 -27.37 -12.79
N LYS A 6 39.08 -28.36 -12.91
CA LYS A 6 38.08 -28.38 -13.99
C LYS A 6 37.21 -27.12 -13.88
N ASN A 7 37.30 -26.26 -14.88
CA ASN A 7 36.45 -25.09 -15.05
C ASN A 7 34.98 -25.54 -15.16
N SER A 8 34.12 -24.85 -14.39
CA SER A 8 32.64 -24.91 -14.34
C SER A 8 31.96 -26.03 -15.14
N SER A 9 31.89 -27.23 -14.56
CA SER A 9 30.93 -28.24 -15.02
C SER A 9 29.50 -27.77 -14.76
N ALA A 10 28.60 -27.99 -15.72
CA ALA A 10 27.16 -27.85 -15.52
C ALA A 10 26.76 -28.62 -14.24
N ILE A 11 26.11 -27.92 -13.33
CA ILE A 11 25.74 -28.47 -12.02
C ILE A 11 24.54 -29.38 -12.24
N HIS A 12 24.64 -30.66 -11.86
CA HIS A 12 23.50 -31.58 -11.94
C HIS A 12 22.34 -31.08 -11.05
N PRO A 13 21.07 -31.11 -11.52
CA PRO A 13 19.93 -30.56 -10.80
C PRO A 13 19.77 -31.09 -9.37
N ASN A 14 20.00 -32.38 -9.16
CA ASN A 14 19.89 -33.03 -7.84
C ASN A 14 21.17 -32.96 -6.99
N SER A 15 22.20 -32.24 -7.43
CA SER A 15 23.43 -32.13 -6.66
C SER A 15 23.26 -31.25 -5.42
N ARG A 16 24.08 -31.49 -4.38
CA ARG A 16 24.10 -30.62 -3.18
C ARG A 16 24.33 -29.15 -3.52
N LYS A 17 25.18 -28.88 -4.51
CA LYS A 17 25.48 -27.52 -4.98
C LYS A 17 24.26 -26.86 -5.64
N ALA A 18 23.51 -27.58 -6.48
CA ALA A 18 22.27 -27.07 -7.06
C ALA A 18 21.21 -26.80 -5.99
N MET A 19 21.01 -27.73 -5.05
CA MET A 19 20.07 -27.53 -3.93
C MET A 19 20.43 -26.32 -3.06
N GLN A 20 21.73 -26.06 -2.84
CA GLN A 20 22.18 -24.90 -2.08
C GLN A 20 21.86 -23.59 -2.82
N LEU A 21 22.11 -23.54 -4.13
CA LEU A 21 21.78 -22.38 -4.96
C LEU A 21 20.26 -22.11 -4.98
N ALA A 22 19.44 -23.16 -5.17
CA ALA A 22 17.98 -23.03 -5.13
C ALA A 22 17.47 -22.51 -3.78
N ARG A 23 18.04 -22.97 -2.65
CA ARG A 23 17.69 -22.45 -1.31
C ARG A 23 18.02 -20.97 -1.17
N MET A 24 19.19 -20.54 -1.67
CA MET A 24 19.60 -19.14 -1.62
C MET A 24 18.67 -18.27 -2.47
N GLU A 25 18.32 -18.72 -3.67
CA GLU A 25 17.38 -18.04 -4.56
C GLU A 25 15.99 -17.92 -3.93
N HIS A 26 15.43 -19.02 -3.41
CA HIS A 26 14.14 -19.01 -2.71
C HIS A 26 14.13 -18.06 -1.51
N ARG A 27 15.25 -17.96 -0.77
CA ARG A 27 15.38 -16.97 0.31
C ARG A 27 15.37 -15.55 -0.25
N GLY A 28 16.10 -15.28 -1.34
CA GLY A 28 16.11 -13.99 -2.03
C GLY A 28 14.71 -13.56 -2.47
N ILE A 29 13.97 -14.46 -3.14
CA ILE A 29 12.59 -14.23 -3.59
C ILE A 29 11.68 -13.89 -2.39
N LYS A 30 11.76 -14.65 -1.30
CA LYS A 30 10.96 -14.38 -0.09
C LYS A 30 11.28 -13.03 0.55
N LEU A 31 12.55 -12.62 0.54
CA LEU A 31 12.96 -11.32 1.09
C LEU A 31 12.46 -10.16 0.23
N ILE A 32 12.57 -10.28 -1.10
CA ILE A 32 12.05 -9.28 -2.05
C ILE A 32 10.54 -9.14 -1.86
N LYS A 33 9.80 -10.26 -1.85
CA LYS A 33 8.35 -10.27 -1.64
C LYS A 33 7.94 -9.56 -0.34
N ARG A 34 8.61 -9.85 0.78
CA ARG A 34 8.33 -9.17 2.06
C ARG A 34 8.59 -7.67 1.98
N LYS A 35 9.66 -7.26 1.29
CA LYS A 35 9.99 -5.85 1.10
C LYS A 35 8.94 -5.15 0.25
N GLU A 36 8.47 -5.79 -0.82
CA GLU A 36 7.41 -5.27 -1.67
C GLU A 36 6.09 -5.12 -0.89
N GLU A 37 5.69 -6.15 -0.13
CA GLU A 37 4.49 -6.11 0.73
C GLU A 37 4.58 -4.99 1.78
N ALA A 38 5.74 -4.82 2.42
CA ALA A 38 5.97 -3.72 3.34
C ALA A 38 5.91 -2.36 2.63
N ASN A 39 6.51 -2.26 1.44
CA ASN A 39 6.51 -1.02 0.66
C ASN A 39 5.10 -0.61 0.24
N VAL A 40 4.24 -1.54 -0.17
CA VAL A 40 2.83 -1.25 -0.47
C VAL A 40 2.11 -0.64 0.74
N LYS A 41 2.32 -1.20 1.94
CA LYS A 41 1.76 -0.65 3.19
C LYS A 41 2.31 0.74 3.49
N HIS A 42 3.62 0.94 3.32
CA HIS A 42 4.25 2.25 3.52
C HIS A 42 3.76 3.29 2.52
N GLN A 43 3.60 2.93 1.25
CA GLN A 43 3.07 3.80 0.21
C GLN A 43 1.64 4.24 0.50
N ALA A 44 0.77 3.33 0.94
CA ALA A 44 -0.59 3.68 1.35
C ALA A 44 -0.59 4.72 2.49
N LYS A 45 0.27 4.52 3.50
CA LYS A 45 0.44 5.47 4.61
C LYS A 45 1.00 6.82 4.14
N LEU A 46 1.99 6.81 3.25
CA LEU A 46 2.59 8.03 2.69
C LEU A 46 1.57 8.82 1.87
N ASN A 47 0.81 8.16 1.00
CA ASN A 47 -0.23 8.81 0.20
C ASN A 47 -1.29 9.50 1.08
N LYS A 48 -1.69 8.85 2.18
CA LYS A 48 -2.56 9.45 3.19
C LYS A 48 -1.92 10.69 3.81
N LEU A 49 -0.68 10.60 4.30
CA LEU A 49 0.03 11.73 4.90
C LEU A 49 0.25 12.89 3.93
N ILE A 50 0.59 12.61 2.67
CA ILE A 50 0.76 13.63 1.63
C ILE A 50 -0.56 14.35 1.36
N TRP A 51 -1.68 13.62 1.30
CA TRP A 51 -2.98 14.24 1.11
C TRP A 51 -3.30 15.22 2.25
N PHE A 52 -3.10 14.80 3.51
CA PHE A 52 -3.31 15.70 4.65
C PHE A 52 -2.37 16.90 4.60
N ARG A 53 -1.07 16.70 4.35
CA ARG A 53 -0.10 17.79 4.21
C ARG A 53 -0.54 18.83 3.18
N ASN A 54 -1.10 18.40 2.05
CA ASN A 54 -1.51 19.30 0.97
C ASN A 54 -2.87 19.99 1.24
N ASN A 55 -3.67 19.47 2.17
CA ASN A 55 -5.00 20.01 2.50
C ASN A 55 -5.04 20.73 3.85
N ILE A 56 -3.91 20.76 4.58
CA ILE A 56 -3.74 21.53 5.80
C ILE A 56 -3.35 22.96 5.45
N ASP A 57 -3.93 23.90 6.18
CA ASP A 57 -3.56 25.29 6.18
C ASP A 57 -2.27 25.46 6.98
N THR A 58 -1.16 25.59 6.26
CA THR A 58 0.18 25.77 6.86
C THR A 58 0.34 27.08 7.64
N SER A 59 -0.60 28.02 7.53
CA SER A 59 -0.60 29.24 8.33
C SER A 59 -1.12 29.02 9.76
N LYS A 60 -1.93 27.98 9.97
CA LYS A 60 -2.48 27.62 11.29
C LYS A 60 -1.51 26.76 12.08
N THR A 61 -1.33 27.12 13.35
CA THR A 61 -0.49 26.35 14.29
C THR A 61 -1.29 25.30 15.06
N LEU A 62 -2.59 25.50 15.23
CA LEU A 62 -3.50 24.64 15.98
C LEU A 62 -4.79 24.47 15.19
N TYR A 63 -5.33 23.25 15.23
CA TYR A 63 -6.64 22.91 14.71
C TYR A 63 -7.60 22.64 15.86
N THR A 64 -8.84 23.14 15.76
CA THR A 64 -9.90 22.72 16.67
C THR A 64 -10.37 21.30 16.34
N ASN A 65 -11.03 20.63 17.29
CA ASN A 65 -11.59 19.30 17.04
C ASN A 65 -12.58 19.28 15.87
N GLU A 66 -13.36 20.35 15.70
CA GLU A 66 -14.31 20.50 14.58
C GLU A 66 -13.56 20.61 13.25
N GLU A 67 -12.52 21.44 13.17
CA GLU A 67 -11.73 21.58 11.95
C GLU A 67 -10.99 20.28 11.58
N VAL A 68 -10.51 19.52 12.57
CA VAL A 68 -9.93 18.19 12.34
C VAL A 68 -10.99 17.23 11.81
N HIS A 69 -12.20 17.26 12.38
CA HIS A 69 -13.32 16.43 11.93
C HIS A 69 -13.66 16.73 10.46
N ASP A 70 -13.81 18.00 10.11
CA ASP A 70 -14.11 18.44 8.73
C ASP A 70 -13.00 18.03 7.75
N LEU A 71 -11.73 18.15 8.16
CA LEU A 71 -10.59 17.73 7.36
C LEU A 71 -10.59 16.21 7.11
N ILE A 72 -10.99 15.41 8.11
CA ILE A 72 -11.15 13.96 7.99
C ILE A 72 -12.35 13.62 7.09
N GLN A 73 -13.48 14.31 7.24
CA GLN A 73 -14.64 14.12 6.36
C GLN A 73 -14.26 14.39 4.90
N LYS A 74 -13.55 15.49 4.64
CA LYS A 74 -13.04 15.82 3.31
C LYS A 74 -12.09 14.75 2.75
N TYR A 75 -11.25 14.14 3.60
CA TYR A 75 -10.41 13.01 3.21
C TYR A 75 -11.25 11.80 2.79
N LEU A 76 -12.28 11.46 3.55
CA LEU A 76 -13.16 10.32 3.26
C LEU A 76 -14.02 10.56 2.01
N GLN A 77 -14.49 11.79 1.79
CA GLN A 77 -15.30 12.15 0.63
C GLN A 77 -14.54 12.03 -0.69
N ARG A 78 -13.21 12.22 -0.71
CA ARG A 78 -12.41 11.99 -1.93
C ARG A 78 -12.65 10.59 -2.53
N PHE A 79 -12.91 9.61 -1.67
CA PHE A 79 -13.16 8.25 -2.14
C PHE A 79 -14.56 8.04 -2.74
N SER A 80 -15.55 8.87 -2.39
CA SER A 80 -16.90 8.75 -2.96
C SER A 80 -16.92 9.09 -4.46
N GLU A 81 -16.12 10.06 -4.89
CA GLU A 81 -15.97 10.38 -6.32
C GLU A 81 -15.35 9.21 -7.12
N GLU A 82 -14.46 8.44 -6.51
CA GLU A 82 -13.90 7.24 -7.13
C GLU A 82 -14.93 6.09 -7.15
N GLU A 83 -15.71 5.92 -6.09
CA GLU A 83 -16.81 4.95 -6.04
C GLU A 83 -17.88 5.25 -7.11
N GLU A 84 -18.28 6.51 -7.28
CA GLU A 84 -19.25 6.92 -8.29
C GLU A 84 -18.77 6.63 -9.71
N LYS A 85 -17.51 6.95 -10.03
CA LYS A 85 -16.90 6.63 -11.33
C LYS A 85 -16.91 5.13 -11.60
N MET A 86 -16.65 4.30 -10.59
CA MET A 86 -16.68 2.84 -10.76
C MET A 86 -18.12 2.34 -11.03
N ASN A 87 -19.10 2.83 -10.26
CA ASN A 87 -20.52 2.49 -10.44
C ASN A 87 -21.03 2.89 -11.84
N GLU A 88 -20.63 4.05 -12.34
CA GLU A 88 -21.01 4.52 -13.68
C GLU A 88 -20.44 3.60 -14.77
N ILE A 89 -19.17 3.20 -14.68
CA ILE A 89 -18.55 2.29 -15.64
C ILE A 89 -19.15 0.88 -15.56
N GLU A 90 -19.54 0.42 -14.37
CA GLU A 90 -20.26 -0.86 -14.17
C GLU A 90 -21.61 -0.84 -14.91
N SER A 91 -22.38 0.25 -14.77
CA SER A 91 -23.68 0.41 -15.43
C SER A 91 -23.59 0.30 -16.97
N ILE A 92 -22.45 0.67 -17.56
CA ILE A 92 -22.23 0.71 -19.02
C ILE A 92 -21.74 -0.65 -19.57
N LYS A 93 -21.04 -1.48 -18.79
CA LYS A 93 -20.28 -2.65 -19.32
C LYS A 93 -20.67 -3.97 -18.65
N HIS A 94 -21.87 -4.47 -18.93
CA HIS A 94 -22.41 -5.70 -18.34
C HIS A 94 -21.72 -7.03 -18.77
N ARG A 95 -20.68 -7.05 -19.64
CA ARG A 95 -20.16 -8.29 -20.25
C ARG A 95 -18.65 -8.58 -20.15
N HIS A 96 -17.84 -7.79 -19.46
CA HIS A 96 -16.37 -8.02 -19.39
C HIS A 96 -15.86 -8.12 -17.93
N ASN A 97 -16.16 -9.24 -17.26
CA ASN A 97 -16.27 -9.27 -15.78
C ASN A 97 -15.17 -9.96 -14.96
N GLN A 98 -14.19 -10.69 -15.49
CA GLN A 98 -13.32 -11.47 -14.57
C GLN A 98 -12.27 -10.63 -13.81
N ASN A 99 -11.60 -9.68 -14.48
CA ASN A 99 -10.44 -8.98 -13.89
C ASN A 99 -10.79 -7.67 -13.16
N ARG A 100 -11.98 -7.09 -13.40
CA ARG A 100 -12.43 -5.82 -12.80
C ARG A 100 -13.01 -5.98 -11.40
N ILE A 101 -13.73 -7.07 -11.15
CA ILE A 101 -14.32 -7.39 -9.84
C ILE A 101 -13.26 -7.32 -8.73
N SER A 102 -12.02 -7.78 -9.00
CA SER A 102 -10.94 -7.74 -8.02
C SER A 102 -10.48 -6.32 -7.67
N HIS A 103 -10.47 -5.39 -8.63
CA HIS A 103 -10.04 -4.02 -8.38
C HIS A 103 -11.14 -3.21 -7.70
N GLU A 104 -12.37 -3.30 -8.20
CA GLU A 104 -13.55 -2.61 -7.64
C GLU A 104 -13.80 -3.06 -6.20
N TYR A 105 -13.73 -4.37 -5.93
CA TYR A 105 -13.85 -4.91 -4.58
C TYR A 105 -12.73 -4.42 -3.66
N LYS A 106 -11.48 -4.30 -4.15
CA LYS A 106 -10.36 -3.79 -3.34
C LYS A 106 -10.55 -2.32 -2.98
N THR A 107 -10.97 -1.48 -3.94
CA THR A 107 -11.22 -0.06 -3.68
C THR A 107 -12.36 0.09 -2.68
N LYS A 108 -13.50 -0.56 -2.92
CA LYS A 108 -14.66 -0.50 -2.01
C LYS A 108 -14.33 -1.00 -0.61
N PHE A 109 -13.68 -2.17 -0.51
CA PHE A 109 -13.23 -2.74 0.77
C PHE A 109 -12.27 -1.79 1.51
N PHE A 110 -11.34 -1.16 0.80
CA PHE A 110 -10.41 -0.20 1.39
C PHE A 110 -11.15 1.02 1.96
N VAL A 111 -12.09 1.60 1.20
CA VAL A 111 -12.87 2.77 1.63
C VAL A 111 -13.74 2.44 2.84
N GLU A 112 -14.42 1.29 2.79
CA GLU A 112 -15.29 0.82 3.87
C GLU A 112 -14.49 0.55 5.15
N GLN A 113 -13.33 -0.10 5.03
CA GLN A 113 -12.42 -0.33 6.15
C GLN A 113 -11.90 0.98 6.75
N GLU A 114 -11.58 1.97 5.92
CA GLU A 114 -11.10 3.27 6.40
C GLU A 114 -12.20 4.04 7.16
N LYS A 115 -13.45 4.01 6.65
CA LYS A 115 -14.63 4.57 7.34
C LYS A 115 -14.88 3.86 8.67
N GLN A 116 -14.88 2.53 8.67
CA GLN A 116 -15.07 1.74 9.89
C GLN A 116 -13.99 2.03 10.94
N ASN A 117 -12.72 2.12 10.51
CA ASN A 117 -11.61 2.45 11.40
C ASN A 117 -11.78 3.84 12.02
N TYR A 118 -12.22 4.82 11.22
CA TYR A 118 -12.50 6.16 11.72
C TYR A 118 -13.58 6.15 12.81
N GLU A 119 -14.68 5.46 12.58
CA GLU A 119 -15.84 5.41 13.49
C GLU A 119 -15.55 4.63 14.78
N THR A 120 -14.75 3.56 14.72
CA THR A 120 -14.53 2.66 15.87
C THR A 120 -13.29 2.99 16.70
N CYS A 121 -12.15 3.19 16.04
CA CYS A 121 -10.84 3.28 16.70
C CYS A 121 -10.12 4.62 16.43
N GLY A 122 -10.71 5.49 15.60
CA GLY A 122 -10.09 6.69 15.09
C GLY A 122 -9.07 6.41 13.97
N LEU A 123 -8.77 7.43 13.17
CA LEU A 123 -7.73 7.35 12.16
C LEU A 123 -6.37 7.67 12.78
N GLY A 124 -5.39 6.78 12.60
CA GLY A 124 -4.00 6.99 13.00
C GLY A 124 -3.27 8.05 12.16
N ILE A 125 -3.80 9.26 12.18
CA ILE A 125 -3.19 10.43 11.55
C ILE A 125 -2.26 11.07 12.59
N HIS A 126 -1.14 11.62 12.14
CA HIS A 126 -0.26 12.38 13.05
C HIS A 126 -1.09 13.43 13.78
N ASN A 127 -0.86 13.57 15.08
CA ASN A 127 -1.69 14.39 15.95
C ASN A 127 -1.70 15.86 15.46
N PHE A 128 -2.76 16.26 14.75
CA PHE A 128 -2.92 17.63 14.25
C PHE A 128 -3.21 18.64 15.35
N LEU A 129 -3.53 18.18 16.56
CA LEU A 129 -3.71 19.04 17.74
C LEU A 129 -2.39 19.69 18.17
N TYR A 130 -1.25 19.14 17.74
CA TYR A 130 0.07 19.73 17.95
C TYR A 130 0.86 19.70 16.63
N THR A 131 0.77 20.78 15.87
CA THR A 131 1.61 20.97 14.68
C THR A 131 3.05 21.25 15.13
N ILE A 132 3.86 20.22 15.35
CA ILE A 132 5.31 20.38 15.45
C ILE A 132 5.80 20.66 14.03
N LYS A 133 6.15 21.92 13.75
CA LYS A 133 6.86 22.30 12.53
C LYS A 133 8.12 21.44 12.44
N LEU A 134 8.10 20.43 11.58
CA LEU A 134 9.31 19.71 11.20
C LEU A 134 10.06 20.62 10.24
N TYR A 135 11.11 21.27 10.77
CA TYR A 135 12.10 22.05 10.03
C TYR A 135 12.92 21.16 9.11
#